data_AF-A0A937IRU3-F1
#
_entry.id   AF-A0A937IRU3-F1
#
_cell.length_a   1.000
_cell.length_b   1.000
_cell.length_c   1.000
_cell.angle_alpha   90.00
_cell.angle_beta   90.00
_cell.angle_gamma   90.00
#
_symmetry.space_group_name_H-M   'P 1'
#
loop_
_entity.id
_entity.type
_entity.pdbx_description
1 polymer ?
#
loop_
_entity_poly.entity_id
_entity_poly.type
_entity_poly.pdbx_seq_one_letter_code
_entity_poly.pdbx_strand_id
1 'polypeptide(L)'
;MAKYSNVVRFIVKEGVQEAFIKMFNERPELDGMNSNILIKTSDKAFCSVGIWEDEASLVKNRDNMIAFLDTLRPMLEEISPELGVTDPVSGTIVAEN
;
A
#
# COMPACT_ATOMS: atom_id res chain seq x y z
N MET A 1 -0.60 -9.78 -20.77
CA MET A 1 0.16 -10.31 -19.63
C MET A 1 -0.75 -10.31 -18.42
N ALA A 2 -0.62 -11.29 -17.53
CA ALA A 2 -1.40 -11.30 -16.29
C ALA A 2 -0.89 -10.16 -15.40
N LYS A 3 -1.76 -9.20 -15.11
CA LYS A 3 -1.43 -8.10 -14.21
C LYS A 3 -1.17 -8.66 -12.80
N TYR A 4 -0.25 -8.05 -12.08
CA TYR A 4 0.08 -8.42 -10.70
C TYR A 4 -0.38 -7.33 -9.75
N SER A 5 -0.65 -7.65 -8.49
CA SER A 5 -1.12 -6.68 -7.51
C SER A 5 -0.49 -6.87 -6.15
N ASN A 6 -0.44 -5.78 -5.38
CA ASN A 6 -0.31 -5.84 -3.94
C ASN A 6 -1.43 -5.07 -3.26
N VAL A 7 -1.79 -5.54 -2.07
CA VAL A 7 -2.70 -4.87 -1.15
C VAL A 7 -1.98 -4.65 0.16
N VAL A 8 -2.10 -3.46 0.75
CA VAL A 8 -1.56 -3.17 2.09
C VAL A 8 -2.66 -2.61 2.96
N ARG A 9 -2.89 -3.21 4.13
CA ARG A 9 -3.84 -2.69 5.12
C ARG A 9 -3.13 -1.85 6.17
N PHE A 10 -3.81 -0.79 6.59
CA PHE A 10 -3.35 0.20 7.56
C PHE A 10 -4.42 0.47 8.60
N ILE A 11 -4.00 0.71 9.84
CA ILE A 11 -4.81 1.40 10.85
C ILE A 11 -4.07 2.71 11.16
N VAL A 12 -4.68 3.85 10.86
CA VAL A 12 -4.08 5.17 11.03
C VAL A 12 -4.48 5.73 12.38
N LYS A 13 -3.53 6.34 13.10
CA LYS A 13 -3.79 7.00 14.38
C LYS A 13 -4.86 8.07 14.25
N GLU A 14 -5.60 8.28 15.33
CA GLU A 14 -6.65 9.30 15.36
C GLU A 14 -6.07 10.71 15.18
N GLY A 15 -6.75 11.55 14.39
CA GLY A 15 -6.36 12.94 14.15
C GLY A 15 -5.24 13.18 13.13
N VAL A 16 -4.67 12.14 12.50
CA VAL A 16 -3.61 12.28 11.48
C VAL A 16 -3.97 11.71 10.10
N GLN A 17 -5.23 11.34 9.88
CA GLN A 17 -5.71 10.69 8.65
C GLN A 17 -5.50 11.58 7.41
N GLU A 18 -5.72 12.89 7.51
CA GLU A 18 -5.49 13.82 6.39
C GLU A 18 -4.01 13.89 6.00
N ALA A 19 -3.10 13.91 6.99
CA ALA A 19 -1.66 13.89 6.74
C ALA A 19 -1.24 12.57 6.09
N PHE A 20 -1.79 11.44 6.53
CA PHE A 20 -1.58 10.13 5.93
C PHE A 20 -2.02 10.11 4.45
N ILE A 21 -3.23 10.58 4.14
CA ILE A 21 -3.75 10.65 2.76
C ILE A 21 -2.86 11.55 1.91
N LYS A 22 -2.43 12.70 2.44
CA LYS A 22 -1.52 13.61 1.73
C LYS A 22 -0.19 12.94 1.39
N MET A 23 0.47 12.31 2.36
CA MET A 23 1.73 11.60 2.13
C MET A 23 1.56 10.45 1.13
N PHE A 24 0.40 9.79 1.14
CA PHE A 24 0.08 8.77 0.15
C PHE A 24 -0.06 9.33 -1.27
N ASN A 25 -0.68 10.49 -1.44
CA ASN A 25 -0.76 11.15 -2.74
C ASN A 25 0.61 11.64 -3.24
N GLU A 26 1.53 11.95 -2.34
CA GLU A 26 2.89 12.41 -2.65
C GLU A 26 3.90 11.26 -2.82
N ARG A 27 3.43 10.00 -2.85
CA ARG A 27 4.28 8.83 -3.06
C ARG A 27 5.08 8.95 -4.37
N PRO A 28 6.30 8.37 -4.43
CA PRO A 28 7.05 8.32 -5.68
C PRO A 28 6.33 7.48 -6.73
N GLU A 29 6.48 7.87 -8.00
CA GLU A 29 6.15 7.00 -9.12
C GLU A 29 7.13 5.81 -9.13
N LEU A 30 6.60 4.61 -9.35
CA LEU A 30 7.38 3.38 -9.39
C LEU A 30 7.25 2.78 -10.78
N ASP A 31 8.39 2.51 -11.40
CA ASP A 31 8.49 1.93 -12.74
C ASP A 31 7.71 0.61 -12.82
N GLY A 32 6.85 0.46 -13.83
CA GLY A 32 6.02 -0.74 -14.04
C GLY A 32 4.76 -0.85 -13.18
N MET A 33 4.40 0.18 -12.42
CA MET A 33 3.13 0.27 -11.69
C MET A 33 2.11 1.09 -12.48
N ASN A 34 1.02 0.45 -12.88
CA ASN A 34 -0.03 1.02 -13.71
C ASN A 34 -0.98 1.93 -12.92
N SER A 35 -1.27 1.56 -11.68
CA SER A 35 -2.14 2.36 -10.82
C SER A 35 -1.89 2.06 -9.35
N ASN A 36 -2.30 2.99 -8.50
CA ASN A 36 -2.36 2.79 -7.06
C ASN A 36 -3.58 3.51 -6.50
N ILE A 37 -4.35 2.79 -5.70
CA ILE A 37 -5.62 3.26 -5.14
C ILE A 37 -5.49 3.23 -3.63
N LEU A 38 -5.91 4.30 -2.95
CA LEU A 38 -6.11 4.30 -1.50
C LEU A 38 -7.60 4.28 -1.19
N ILE A 39 -8.02 3.34 -0.35
CA ILE A 39 -9.42 3.10 0.01
C ILE A 39 -9.54 3.32 1.51
N LYS A 40 -10.43 4.22 1.94
CA LYS A 40 -10.84 4.33 3.34
C LYS A 40 -11.92 3.28 3.63
N THR A 41 -11.64 2.33 4.53
CA THR A 41 -12.54 1.21 4.86
C THR A 41 -13.23 1.36 6.21
N SER A 42 -12.73 2.25 7.07
CA SER A 42 -13.44 2.79 8.25
C SER A 42 -12.87 4.17 8.60
N ASP A 43 -13.25 4.77 9.73
CA ASP A 43 -12.70 6.07 10.15
C ASP A 43 -11.18 6.09 10.27
N LYS A 44 -10.59 4.95 10.64
CA LYS A 44 -9.15 4.81 10.85
C LYS A 44 -8.50 3.76 9.96
N ALA A 45 -9.28 2.86 9.36
CA ALA A 45 -8.73 1.78 8.53
C ALA A 45 -8.67 2.17 7.05
N PHE A 46 -7.56 1.82 6.41
CA PHE A 46 -7.32 2.05 4.99
C PHE A 46 -6.72 0.82 4.33
N CYS A 47 -6.97 0.66 3.03
CA CYS A 47 -6.31 -0.32 2.18
C CYS A 47 -5.70 0.39 0.97
N SER A 48 -4.44 0.13 0.64
CA SER A 48 -3.91 0.47 -0.68
C SER A 48 -3.95 -0.72 -1.62
N VAL A 49 -4.14 -0.46 -2.91
CA VAL A 49 -4.08 -1.47 -3.98
C VAL A 49 -3.17 -0.93 -5.09
N GLY A 50 -2.02 -1.58 -5.28
CA GLY A 50 -1.12 -1.31 -6.40
C GLY A 50 -1.38 -2.32 -7.52
N ILE A 51 -1.49 -1.84 -8.77
CA ILE A 51 -1.60 -2.68 -9.97
C ILE A 51 -0.33 -2.54 -10.78
N TRP A 52 0.29 -3.66 -11.13
CA TRP A 52 1.59 -3.74 -11.79
C TRP A 52 1.48 -4.44 -13.13
N GLU A 53 2.41 -4.12 -14.04
CA GLU A 53 2.53 -4.77 -15.34
C GLU A 53 2.72 -6.29 -15.21
N ASP A 54 3.58 -6.70 -14.28
CA ASP A 54 3.87 -8.08 -13.93
C ASP A 54 4.50 -8.18 -12.52
N GLU A 55 4.79 -9.41 -12.09
CA GLU A 55 5.42 -9.70 -10.79
C GLU A 55 6.86 -9.14 -10.70
N ALA A 56 7.62 -9.15 -11.79
CA ALA A 56 9.01 -8.71 -11.80
C ALA A 56 9.12 -7.21 -11.54
N SER A 57 8.22 -6.41 -12.12
CA SER A 57 8.09 -4.98 -11.86
C SER A 57 7.82 -4.68 -10.39
N LEU A 58 6.95 -5.46 -9.73
CA LEU A 58 6.72 -5.33 -8.29
C LEU A 58 7.97 -5.70 -7.49
N VAL A 59 8.60 -6.84 -7.79
CA VAL A 59 9.76 -7.34 -7.05
C VAL A 59 10.93 -6.36 -7.13
N LYS A 60 11.18 -5.78 -8.30
CA LYS A 60 12.20 -4.74 -8.53
C LYS A 60 11.98 -3.48 -7.67
N ASN A 61 10.73 -3.17 -7.35
CA ASN A 61 10.36 -1.97 -6.59
C ASN A 61 10.09 -2.23 -5.10
N ARG A 62 10.32 -3.45 -4.59
CA ARG A 62 10.00 -3.82 -3.20
C ARG A 62 10.68 -2.91 -2.18
N ASP A 63 11.96 -2.61 -2.37
CA ASP A 63 12.71 -1.75 -1.45
C ASP A 63 12.19 -0.30 -1.47
N ASN A 64 11.82 0.21 -2.65
CA ASN A 64 11.19 1.53 -2.78
C ASN A 64 9.84 1.59 -2.06
N MET A 65 9.03 0.53 -2.16
CA MET A 65 7.77 0.43 -1.42
C MET A 65 8.01 0.39 0.09
N ILE A 66 9.00 -0.38 0.56
CA ILE A 66 9.33 -0.46 2.00
C ILE A 66 9.76 0.91 2.51
N ALA A 67 10.64 1.60 1.79
CA ALA A 67 11.10 2.94 2.12
C ALA A 67 9.95 3.96 2.17
N PHE A 68 9.03 3.91 1.20
CA PHE A 68 7.83 4.73 1.23
C PHE A 68 6.95 4.41 2.45
N LEU A 69 6.71 3.13 2.74
CA LEU A 69 5.95 2.70 3.91
C LEU A 69 6.61 3.17 5.22
N ASP A 70 7.95 3.22 5.31
CA ASP A 70 8.67 3.68 6.50
C ASP A 70 8.32 5.14 6.83
N THR A 71 8.04 5.95 5.82
CA THR A 71 7.58 7.34 6.02
C THR A 71 6.17 7.41 6.63
N LEU A 72 5.33 6.39 6.39
CA LEU A 72 3.96 6.33 6.89
C LEU A 72 3.88 5.71 8.28
N ARG A 73 4.76 4.75 8.61
CA ARG A 73 4.76 3.97 9.87
C ARG A 73 4.58 4.82 11.15
N PRO A 74 5.17 6.03 11.30
CA PRO A 74 4.95 6.85 12.49
C PRO A 74 3.48 7.23 12.74
N MET A 75 2.65 7.27 11.70
CA MET A 75 1.22 7.61 11.76
C MET A 75 0.31 6.40 11.95
N LEU A 76 0.86 5.19 12.03
CA LEU A 76 0.08 3.95 12.06
C LEU A 76 -0.02 3.35 13.47
N GLU A 77 -1.13 2.69 13.72
CA GLU A 77 -1.37 1.84 14.88
C GLU A 77 -0.91 0.41 14.60
N GLU A 78 -0.54 -0.30 15.65
CA GLU A 78 -0.27 -1.74 15.56
C GLU A 78 -1.57 -2.49 15.25
N ILE A 79 -1.52 -3.34 14.21
CA ILE A 79 -2.62 -4.22 13.80
C ILE A 79 -2.66 -5.45 14.72
N SER A 80 -1.50 -6.08 14.92
CA SER A 80 -1.28 -7.19 15.86
C SER A 80 0.22 -7.39 16.12
N PRO A 81 0.62 -8.14 17.16
CA PRO A 81 2.03 -8.47 17.42
C PRO A 81 2.74 -9.17 16.26
N GLU A 82 2.02 -9.95 15.46
CA GLU A 82 2.56 -10.71 14.33
C GLU A 82 2.72 -9.85 13.07
N LEU A 83 1.79 -8.94 12.82
CA LEU A 83 1.76 -8.10 11.62
C LEU A 83 2.50 -6.76 11.82
N GLY A 84 2.63 -6.30 13.07
CA GLY A 84 3.10 -4.95 13.36
C GLY A 84 2.09 -3.92 12.87
N VAL A 85 2.55 -2.90 12.13
CA VAL A 85 1.74 -1.72 11.75
C VAL A 85 1.17 -1.75 10.33
N THR A 86 1.52 -2.75 9.53
CA THR A 86 1.05 -2.91 8.14
C THR A 86 0.84 -4.38 7.84
N ASP A 87 -0.19 -4.70 7.05
CA ASP A 87 -0.41 -6.06 6.54
C ASP A 87 -0.35 -6.09 5.00
N PRO A 88 0.85 -6.34 4.42
CA PRO A 88 1.05 -6.40 2.98
C PRO A 88 0.86 -7.82 2.43
N VAL A 89 0.10 -7.94 1.33
CA VAL A 89 -0.04 -9.16 0.53
C VAL A 89 0.14 -8.84 -0.96
N SER A 90 0.55 -9.82 -1.76
CA SER A 90 0.71 -9.67 -3.21
C SER A 90 0.32 -10.94 -3.96
N GLY A 91 -0.11 -10.80 -5.21
CA GLY A 91 -0.48 -11.94 -6.05
C GLY A 91 -0.94 -11.57 -7.46
N THR A 92 -1.13 -12.60 -8.28
CA THR A 92 -1.65 -12.46 -9.64
C THR A 92 -3.11 -12.03 -9.63
N ILE A 93 -3.48 -11.07 -10.49
CA ILE A 93 -4.88 -10.71 -10.71
C ILE A 93 -5.52 -11.80 -11.57
N VAL A 94 -6.48 -12.51 -11.00
CA VAL A 94 -7.18 -13.65 -11.64
C VAL A 94 -8.49 -13.25 -12.34
N ALA A 95 -9.06 -12.09 -11.99
CA ALA A 95 -10.27 -11.52 -12.60
C ALA A 95 -10.28 -9.98 -12.44
N GLU A 96 -10.67 -9.26 -13.48
CA GLU A 96 -10.81 -7.79 -13.55
C GLU A 96 -11.88 -7.50 -14.63
N ASN A 97 -12.87 -6.64 -14.35
CA ASN A 97 -13.98 -6.33 -15.26
C ASN A 97 -13.98 -4.86 -15.65
#